data_AF-A0A918CD68-F1
#
_entry.id   AF-A0A918CD68-F1
#
_cell.length_a   1.000
_cell.length_b   1.000
_cell.length_c   1.000
_cell.angle_alpha   90.00
_cell.angle_beta   90.00
_cell.angle_gamma   90.00
#
_symmetry.space_group_name_H-M   'P 1'
#
loop_
_entity.id
_entity.type
_entity.pdbx_description
1 polymer ?
#
loop_
_entity_poly.entity_id
_entity_poly.type
_entity_poly.pdbx_seq_one_letter_code
_entity_poly.pdbx_strand_id
1 'polypeptide(L)'
;MLTLDEAVTQLDASSAAKRRTAAKRLRALADEAAGSPLLRALQREMQDLGAWETQYQLIMAIGACGYQPAVPYLSELTQHRTEVPMVHTAVGDAIVRLRAPVEGIAVPLRWCLDSGNPSLADGALRAVAMQRAVPDPATIDHILDFLIPLDAHDGLRFWPAAAAAGWPGNRVRAFLENCAAGPRPDIAEAAASSLKGKYRTYRPL
;
A
#
# COMPACT_ATOMS: atom_id res chain seq x y z
N MET A 1 18.97 -14.78 11.48
CA MET A 1 18.05 -14.03 10.58
C MET A 1 18.25 -14.63 9.20
N LEU A 2 17.19 -15.02 8.47
CA LEU A 2 17.36 -15.77 7.21
C LEU A 2 18.16 -14.96 6.17
N THR A 3 19.02 -15.60 5.40
CA THR A 3 19.62 -15.02 4.19
C THR A 3 18.58 -14.89 3.07
N LEU A 4 18.95 -14.26 1.95
CA LEU A 4 18.10 -14.18 0.76
C LEU A 4 17.73 -15.60 0.28
N ASP A 5 18.73 -16.47 0.07
CA ASP A 5 18.55 -17.82 -0.45
C ASP A 5 17.73 -18.72 0.50
N GLU A 6 17.99 -18.61 1.80
CA GLU A 6 17.21 -19.33 2.83
C GLU A 6 15.75 -18.89 2.82
N ALA A 7 15.50 -17.58 2.70
CA ALA A 7 14.15 -17.05 2.65
C ALA A 7 13.44 -17.45 1.33
N VAL A 8 14.12 -17.42 0.19
CA VAL A 8 13.57 -17.91 -1.10
C VAL A 8 13.21 -19.39 -1.00
N THR A 9 14.11 -20.22 -0.47
CA THR A 9 13.86 -21.67 -0.28
C THR A 9 12.64 -21.91 0.62
N GLN A 10 12.49 -21.11 1.68
CA GLN A 10 11.40 -21.25 2.63
C GLN A 10 10.02 -20.82 2.07
N LEU A 11 9.95 -20.18 0.90
CA LEU A 11 8.68 -19.93 0.19
C LEU A 11 8.00 -21.23 -0.30
N ASP A 12 8.74 -22.32 -0.43
CA ASP A 12 8.21 -23.64 -0.83
C ASP A 12 7.89 -24.54 0.39
N ALA A 13 8.02 -24.02 1.61
CA ALA A 13 7.69 -24.79 2.81
C ALA A 13 6.21 -25.18 2.85
N SER A 14 5.91 -26.41 3.30
CA SER A 14 4.53 -26.88 3.49
C SER A 14 3.73 -26.03 4.48
N SER A 15 4.41 -25.43 5.46
CA SER A 15 3.80 -24.56 6.47
C SER A 15 3.61 -23.12 5.98
N ALA A 16 2.36 -22.64 6.01
CA ALA A 16 2.01 -21.25 5.71
C ALA A 16 2.74 -20.24 6.61
N ALA A 17 2.96 -20.58 7.90
CA ALA A 17 3.70 -19.72 8.83
C ALA A 17 5.17 -19.54 8.41
N LYS A 18 5.81 -20.61 7.90
CA LYS A 18 7.17 -20.53 7.35
C LYS A 18 7.20 -19.66 6.09
N ARG A 19 6.27 -19.85 5.16
CA ARG A 19 6.17 -19.01 3.94
C ARG A 19 5.95 -17.53 4.28
N ARG A 20 5.06 -17.23 5.22
CA ARG A 20 4.82 -15.86 5.71
C ARG A 20 6.07 -15.22 6.32
N THR A 21 6.83 -15.99 7.10
CA THR A 21 8.10 -15.53 7.69
C THR A 21 9.14 -15.22 6.62
N ALA A 22 9.24 -16.06 5.60
CA ALA A 22 10.07 -15.83 4.43
C ALA A 22 9.66 -14.56 3.68
N ALA A 23 8.37 -14.40 3.37
CA ALA A 23 7.85 -13.21 2.70
C ALA A 23 8.16 -11.91 3.48
N LYS A 24 7.96 -11.90 4.80
CA LYS A 24 8.34 -10.76 5.65
C LYS A 24 9.83 -10.44 5.57
N ARG A 25 10.69 -11.47 5.55
CA ARG A 25 12.13 -11.30 5.40
C ARG A 25 12.50 -10.73 4.03
N LEU A 26 11.95 -11.31 2.96
CA LEU A 26 12.20 -10.86 1.59
C LEU A 26 11.75 -9.41 1.38
N ARG A 27 10.58 -9.03 1.91
CA ARG A 27 10.11 -7.64 1.96
C ARG A 27 11.12 -6.70 2.63
N ALA A 28 11.74 -7.12 3.73
CA ALA A 28 12.74 -6.33 4.45
C ALA A 28 14.08 -6.25 3.72
N LEU A 29 14.43 -7.27 2.92
CA LEU A 29 15.61 -7.26 2.07
C LEU A 29 15.41 -6.41 0.80
N ALA A 30 14.19 -6.37 0.27
CA ALA A 30 13.80 -5.60 -0.92
C ALA A 30 14.69 -5.89 -2.15
N ASP A 31 15.12 -7.14 -2.29
CA ASP A 31 15.98 -7.59 -3.39
C ASP A 31 15.13 -8.05 -4.58
N GLU A 32 15.39 -7.51 -5.77
CA GLU A 32 14.66 -7.81 -7.00
C GLU A 32 14.76 -9.30 -7.39
N ALA A 33 15.86 -9.99 -7.05
CA ALA A 33 16.05 -11.40 -7.34
C ALA A 33 15.00 -12.30 -6.67
N ALA A 34 14.37 -11.84 -5.59
CA ALA A 34 13.28 -12.54 -4.92
C ALA A 34 11.93 -12.46 -5.66
N GLY A 35 11.80 -11.56 -6.66
CA GLY A 35 10.54 -11.24 -7.30
C GLY A 35 9.85 -12.42 -7.98
N SER A 36 10.56 -13.15 -8.84
CA SER A 36 10.02 -14.33 -9.53
C SER A 36 9.62 -15.47 -8.55
N PRO A 37 10.47 -15.86 -7.57
CA PRO A 37 10.05 -16.79 -6.51
C PRO A 37 8.81 -16.34 -5.73
N LEU A 38 8.73 -15.06 -5.37
CA LEU A 38 7.58 -14.51 -4.63
C LEU A 38 6.29 -14.57 -5.46
N LEU A 39 6.34 -14.24 -6.75
CA LEU A 39 5.16 -14.32 -7.62
C LEU A 39 4.66 -15.77 -7.76
N ARG A 40 5.57 -16.73 -7.97
CA ARG A 40 5.20 -18.16 -8.01
C ARG A 40 4.59 -18.63 -6.70
N ALA A 41 5.14 -18.19 -5.57
CA ALA A 41 4.59 -18.50 -4.26
C ALA A 41 3.18 -17.91 -4.07
N LEU A 42 2.97 -16.65 -4.48
CA LEU A 42 1.67 -16.00 -4.43
C LEU A 42 0.63 -16.75 -5.28
N GLN A 43 0.96 -17.09 -6.52
CA GLN A 43 0.04 -17.80 -7.42
C GLN A 43 -0.48 -19.12 -6.82
N ARG A 44 0.36 -19.83 -6.07
CA ARG A 44 -0.04 -21.03 -5.32
C ARG A 44 -0.88 -20.67 -4.09
N GLU A 45 -0.48 -19.66 -3.33
CA GLU A 45 -1.18 -19.25 -2.10
C GLU A 45 -2.58 -18.71 -2.38
N MET A 46 -2.82 -18.12 -3.56
CA MET A 46 -4.13 -17.63 -3.96
C MET A 46 -5.15 -18.76 -4.19
N GLN A 47 -4.74 -20.03 -4.23
CA GLN A 47 -5.64 -21.19 -4.26
C GLN A 47 -6.21 -21.54 -2.88
N ASP A 48 -5.64 -21.01 -1.79
CA ASP A 48 -6.07 -21.25 -0.40
C ASP A 48 -6.71 -19.99 0.19
N LEU A 49 -8.04 -19.97 0.27
CA LEU A 49 -8.81 -18.83 0.77
C LEU A 49 -8.58 -18.53 2.27
N GLY A 50 -8.05 -19.48 3.04
CA GLY A 50 -7.78 -19.30 4.48
C GLY A 50 -6.46 -18.59 4.79
N ALA A 51 -5.60 -18.39 3.80
CA ALA A 51 -4.22 -17.95 3.99
C ALA A 51 -3.97 -16.45 3.74
N TRP A 52 -4.98 -15.59 3.97
CA TRP A 52 -4.91 -14.18 3.60
C TRP A 52 -3.70 -13.43 4.16
N GLU A 53 -3.24 -13.75 5.37
CA GLU A 53 -2.05 -13.12 5.96
C GLU A 53 -0.79 -13.44 5.16
N THR A 54 -0.69 -14.68 4.66
CA THR A 54 0.44 -15.10 3.83
C THR A 54 0.36 -14.44 2.46
N GLN A 55 -0.83 -14.42 1.83
CA GLN A 55 -1.09 -13.72 0.57
C GLN A 55 -0.71 -12.24 0.67
N TYR A 56 -1.18 -11.56 1.72
CA TYR A 56 -0.84 -10.17 2.03
C TYR A 56 0.68 -9.98 2.08
N GLN A 57 1.41 -10.79 2.86
CA GLN A 57 2.86 -10.61 3.00
C GLN A 57 3.61 -10.89 1.70
N LEU A 58 3.15 -11.85 0.89
CA LEU A 58 3.73 -12.13 -0.42
C LEU A 58 3.56 -10.94 -1.38
N ILE A 59 2.35 -10.39 -1.47
CA ILE A 59 2.07 -9.21 -2.31
C ILE A 59 2.91 -8.01 -1.85
N MET A 60 2.96 -7.78 -0.54
CA MET A 60 3.78 -6.71 0.04
C MET A 60 5.28 -6.89 -0.23
N ALA A 61 5.78 -8.12 -0.23
CA ALA A 61 7.16 -8.43 -0.58
C ALA A 61 7.43 -8.18 -2.06
N ILE A 62 6.53 -8.60 -2.97
CA ILE A 62 6.63 -8.34 -4.41
C ILE A 62 6.74 -6.83 -4.68
N GLY A 63 5.87 -6.03 -4.06
CA GLY A 63 5.90 -4.57 -4.20
C GLY A 63 7.17 -3.94 -3.66
N ALA A 64 7.72 -4.44 -2.54
CA ALA A 64 8.98 -3.95 -1.98
C ALA A 64 10.21 -4.34 -2.82
N CYS A 65 10.20 -5.52 -3.44
CA CYS A 65 11.25 -6.01 -4.33
C CYS A 65 11.21 -5.38 -5.73
N GLY A 66 10.21 -4.54 -6.05
CA GLY A 66 10.16 -3.84 -7.34
C GLY A 66 9.90 -4.75 -8.55
N TYR A 67 9.38 -5.97 -8.35
CA TYR A 67 9.23 -6.95 -9.43
C TYR A 67 8.07 -6.63 -10.38
N GLN A 68 8.33 -5.75 -11.35
CA GLN A 68 7.35 -5.25 -12.32
C GLN A 68 6.57 -6.35 -13.08
N PRO A 69 7.16 -7.51 -13.46
CA PRO A 69 6.41 -8.56 -14.16
C PRO A 69 5.21 -9.13 -13.39
N ALA A 70 5.07 -8.85 -12.09
CA ALA A 70 3.88 -9.22 -11.31
C ALA A 70 2.66 -8.34 -11.56
N VAL A 71 2.80 -7.15 -12.17
CA VAL A 71 1.71 -6.17 -12.34
C VAL A 71 0.46 -6.78 -13.00
N PRO A 72 0.54 -7.50 -14.14
CA PRO A 72 -0.65 -8.08 -14.77
C PRO A 72 -1.43 -9.00 -13.82
N TYR A 73 -0.72 -9.89 -13.13
CA TYR A 73 -1.34 -10.83 -12.19
C TYR A 73 -1.98 -10.09 -10.99
N LEU A 74 -1.30 -9.10 -10.41
CA LEU A 74 -1.84 -8.31 -9.31
C LEU A 74 -3.08 -7.50 -9.73
N SER A 75 -3.12 -6.99 -10.96
CA SER A 75 -4.30 -6.31 -11.51
C SER A 75 -5.47 -7.27 -11.75
N GLU A 76 -5.23 -8.52 -12.13
CA GLU A 76 -6.29 -9.53 -12.25
C GLU A 76 -6.92 -9.87 -10.88
N LEU A 77 -6.11 -9.87 -9.81
CA LEU A 77 -6.60 -10.12 -8.45
C LEU A 77 -7.64 -9.09 -7.98
N THR A 78 -7.65 -7.87 -8.51
CA THR A 78 -8.67 -6.86 -8.15
C THR A 78 -10.02 -7.10 -8.82
N GLN A 79 -10.06 -7.90 -9.88
CA GLN A 79 -11.30 -8.27 -10.56
C GLN A 79 -11.98 -9.46 -9.87
N HIS A 80 -11.20 -10.25 -9.16
CA HIS A 80 -11.70 -11.41 -8.44
C HIS A 80 -12.24 -10.90 -7.10
N ARG A 81 -13.49 -11.26 -6.76
CA ARG A 81 -14.03 -10.99 -5.42
C ARG A 81 -13.28 -11.86 -4.40
N THR A 82 -12.07 -11.47 -4.05
CA THR A 82 -11.48 -11.92 -2.81
C THR A 82 -12.24 -11.22 -1.70
N GLU A 83 -12.89 -11.97 -0.81
CA GLU A 83 -13.71 -11.40 0.27
C GLU A 83 -12.86 -10.72 1.36
N VAL A 84 -11.53 -10.63 1.18
CA VAL A 84 -10.60 -10.15 2.19
C VAL A 84 -10.05 -8.77 1.82
N PRO A 85 -10.55 -7.69 2.46
CA PRO A 85 -10.07 -6.32 2.31
C PRO A 85 -8.54 -6.17 2.36
N MET A 86 -7.90 -6.88 3.28
CA MET A 86 -6.44 -6.79 3.47
C MET A 86 -5.64 -7.18 2.23
N VAL A 87 -6.10 -8.17 1.46
CA VAL A 87 -5.43 -8.59 0.21
C VAL A 87 -5.49 -7.45 -0.80
N HIS A 88 -6.65 -6.81 -0.96
CA HIS A 88 -6.80 -5.63 -1.82
C HIS A 88 -5.92 -4.45 -1.35
N THR A 89 -5.80 -4.22 -0.05
CA THR A 89 -4.86 -3.22 0.50
C THR A 89 -3.42 -3.54 0.12
N ALA A 90 -2.99 -4.80 0.19
CA ALA A 90 -1.65 -5.17 -0.27
C ALA A 90 -1.48 -4.96 -1.78
N VAL A 91 -2.48 -5.31 -2.58
CA VAL A 91 -2.46 -5.11 -4.04
C VAL A 91 -2.34 -3.62 -4.37
N GLY A 92 -3.12 -2.75 -3.75
CA GLY A 92 -3.08 -1.30 -4.01
C GLY A 92 -1.71 -0.70 -3.69
N ASP A 93 -1.11 -1.12 -2.57
CA ASP A 93 0.24 -0.70 -2.18
C ASP A 93 1.29 -1.17 -3.20
N ALA A 94 1.26 -2.45 -3.56
CA ALA A 94 2.19 -3.04 -4.52
C ALA A 94 2.04 -2.42 -5.92
N ILE A 95 0.82 -2.22 -6.42
CA ILE A 95 0.55 -1.61 -7.73
C ILE A 95 1.17 -0.22 -7.84
N VAL A 96 1.02 0.63 -6.81
CA VAL A 96 1.66 1.96 -6.81
C VAL A 96 3.18 1.84 -6.84
N ARG A 97 3.77 0.98 -6.01
CA ARG A 97 5.24 0.79 -5.98
C ARG A 97 5.81 0.28 -7.29
N LEU A 98 5.13 -0.65 -7.95
CA LEU A 98 5.62 -1.31 -9.16
C LEU A 98 5.43 -0.45 -10.41
N ARG A 99 4.35 0.32 -10.49
CA ARG A 99 4.01 1.10 -11.69
C ARG A 99 4.50 2.53 -11.64
N ALA A 100 4.56 3.17 -10.46
CA ALA A 100 4.97 4.57 -10.36
C ALA A 100 6.37 4.89 -10.93
N PRO A 101 7.40 4.01 -10.81
CA PRO A 101 8.70 4.26 -11.42
C PRO A 101 8.69 4.35 -12.96
N VAL A 102 7.69 3.74 -13.60
CA VAL A 102 7.58 3.65 -15.08
C VAL A 102 6.54 4.62 -15.62
N GLU A 103 5.39 4.73 -14.94
CA GLU A 103 4.22 5.46 -15.42
C GLU A 103 4.02 6.82 -14.73
N GLY A 104 4.84 7.12 -13.71
CA GLY A 104 4.60 8.23 -12.78
C GLY A 104 3.51 7.88 -11.75
N ILE A 105 3.55 8.52 -10.57
CA ILE A 105 2.70 8.15 -9.44
C ILE A 105 1.20 8.38 -9.70
N ALA A 106 0.87 9.35 -10.55
CA ALA A 106 -0.51 9.73 -10.86
C ALA A 106 -1.32 8.57 -11.44
N VAL A 107 -0.72 7.81 -12.36
CA VAL A 107 -1.42 6.76 -13.13
C VAL A 107 -1.89 5.60 -12.25
N PRO A 108 -1.02 4.88 -11.50
CA PRO A 108 -1.47 3.78 -10.66
C PRO A 108 -2.30 4.25 -9.46
N LEU A 109 -2.06 5.46 -8.95
CA LEU A 109 -2.86 6.00 -7.85
C LEU A 109 -4.30 6.26 -8.28
N ARG A 110 -4.51 6.97 -9.39
CA ARG A 110 -5.86 7.20 -9.94
C ARG A 110 -6.56 5.90 -10.28
N TRP A 111 -5.86 4.95 -10.89
CA TRP A 111 -6.40 3.62 -11.16
C TRP A 111 -6.94 2.93 -9.89
N CYS A 112 -6.24 3.03 -8.76
CA CYS A 112 -6.71 2.49 -7.48
C CYS A 112 -7.90 3.27 -6.91
N LEU A 113 -7.85 4.60 -6.91
CA LEU A 113 -8.92 5.46 -6.36
C LEU A 113 -10.23 5.33 -7.15
N ASP A 114 -10.13 5.25 -8.47
CA ASP A 114 -11.27 5.22 -9.39
C ASP A 114 -11.88 3.81 -9.52
N SER A 115 -11.26 2.79 -8.91
CA SER A 115 -11.73 1.40 -8.94
C SER A 115 -13.05 1.17 -8.19
N GLY A 116 -13.44 2.10 -7.31
CA GLY A 116 -14.57 1.92 -6.40
C GLY A 116 -14.31 0.92 -5.26
N ASN A 117 -13.09 0.41 -5.10
CA ASN A 117 -12.70 -0.49 -4.01
C ASN A 117 -11.94 0.29 -2.91
N PRO A 118 -12.55 0.56 -1.74
CA PRO A 118 -11.92 1.33 -0.67
C PRO A 118 -10.62 0.71 -0.15
N SER A 119 -10.53 -0.62 -0.10
CA SER A 119 -9.33 -1.30 0.39
C SER A 119 -8.17 -1.16 -0.59
N LEU A 120 -8.45 -1.17 -1.90
CA LEU A 120 -7.45 -0.90 -2.93
C LEU A 120 -6.95 0.55 -2.84
N ALA A 121 -7.87 1.51 -2.66
CA ALA A 121 -7.55 2.91 -2.42
C ALA A 121 -6.69 3.11 -1.15
N ASP A 122 -7.04 2.46 -0.04
CA ASP A 122 -6.26 2.49 1.21
C ASP A 122 -4.81 2.07 0.97
N GLY A 123 -4.62 0.94 0.27
CA GLY A 123 -3.29 0.42 -0.08
C GLY A 123 -2.47 1.40 -0.91
N ALA A 124 -3.09 1.99 -1.93
CA ALA A 124 -2.45 2.97 -2.80
C ALA A 124 -2.02 4.23 -2.04
N LEU A 125 -2.92 4.80 -1.23
CA LEU A 125 -2.63 5.96 -0.40
C LEU A 125 -1.56 5.65 0.66
N ARG A 126 -1.57 4.44 1.20
CA ARG A 126 -0.50 3.96 2.09
C ARG A 126 0.85 3.93 1.39
N ALA A 127 0.93 3.42 0.16
CA ALA A 127 2.18 3.42 -0.60
C ALA A 127 2.70 4.84 -0.83
N VAL A 128 1.83 5.80 -1.12
CA VAL A 128 2.18 7.23 -1.24
C VAL A 128 2.78 7.75 0.07
N ALA A 129 2.12 7.49 1.21
CA ALA A 129 2.57 7.92 2.53
C ALA A 129 3.92 7.28 2.93
N MET A 130 4.05 5.97 2.75
CA MET A 130 5.23 5.20 3.14
C MET A 130 6.46 5.55 2.29
N GLN A 131 6.26 5.97 1.04
CA GLN A 131 7.33 6.46 0.16
C GLN A 131 7.57 7.97 0.31
N ARG A 132 6.77 8.67 1.13
CA ARG A 132 6.76 10.14 1.27
C ARG A 132 6.68 10.83 -0.09
N ALA A 133 5.91 10.25 -0.99
CA ALA A 133 5.78 10.78 -2.33
C ALA A 133 5.02 12.11 -2.30
N VAL A 134 5.46 13.04 -3.15
CA VAL A 134 4.82 14.33 -3.36
C VAL A 134 4.29 14.32 -4.79
N PRO A 135 3.00 13.96 -5.00
CA PRO A 135 2.40 13.99 -6.33
C PRO A 135 2.33 15.42 -6.87
N ASP A 136 2.11 15.55 -8.17
CA ASP A 136 1.83 16.85 -8.78
C ASP A 136 0.50 17.44 -8.25
N PRO A 137 0.29 18.77 -8.37
CA PRO A 137 -0.91 19.42 -7.85
C PRO A 137 -2.23 18.83 -8.36
N ALA A 138 -2.31 18.43 -9.63
CA ALA A 138 -3.54 17.86 -10.19
C ALA A 138 -3.83 16.46 -9.62
N THR A 139 -2.80 15.69 -9.30
CA THR A 139 -2.94 14.41 -8.59
C THR A 139 -3.32 14.62 -7.13
N ILE A 140 -2.75 15.62 -6.45
CA ILE A 140 -3.16 15.99 -5.09
C ILE A 140 -4.63 16.39 -5.06
N ASP A 141 -5.07 17.23 -5.99
CA ASP A 141 -6.47 17.64 -6.08
C ASP A 141 -7.41 16.45 -6.26
N HIS A 142 -7.05 15.48 -7.11
CA HIS A 142 -7.83 14.23 -7.29
C HIS A 142 -7.92 13.42 -5.99
N ILE A 143 -6.83 13.30 -5.23
CA ILE A 143 -6.83 12.64 -3.92
C ILE A 143 -7.79 13.37 -2.97
N LEU A 144 -7.77 14.70 -2.95
CA LEU A 144 -8.63 15.48 -2.06
C LEU A 144 -10.10 15.40 -2.49
N ASP A 145 -10.40 15.40 -3.78
CA ASP A 145 -11.76 15.22 -4.31
C ASP A 145 -12.35 13.86 -3.94
N PHE A 146 -11.51 12.82 -3.86
CA PHE A 146 -11.89 11.49 -3.37
C PHE A 146 -12.18 11.48 -1.85
N LEU A 147 -11.40 12.22 -1.05
CA LEU A 147 -11.44 12.11 0.43
C LEU A 147 -12.38 13.09 1.12
N ILE A 148 -12.51 14.31 0.61
CA ILE A 148 -13.29 15.38 1.24
C ILE A 148 -14.77 14.98 1.44
N PRO A 149 -15.43 14.26 0.52
CA PRO A 149 -16.81 13.80 0.72
C PRO A 149 -16.98 12.72 1.79
N LEU A 150 -15.91 12.07 2.25
CA LEU A 150 -15.98 10.97 3.22
C LEU A 150 -16.27 11.47 4.64
N ASP A 151 -16.91 10.61 5.44
CA ASP A 151 -17.19 10.88 6.85
C ASP A 151 -15.89 11.20 7.63
N ALA A 152 -15.99 12.05 8.66
CA ALA A 152 -14.84 12.43 9.47
C ALA A 152 -14.24 11.27 10.28
N HIS A 153 -14.99 10.16 10.46
CA HIS A 153 -14.51 8.92 11.08
C HIS A 153 -13.86 7.95 10.08
N ASP A 154 -13.93 8.23 8.78
CA ASP A 154 -13.46 7.34 7.74
C ASP A 154 -11.94 7.16 7.81
N GLY A 155 -11.50 5.90 7.87
CA GLY A 155 -10.10 5.52 8.01
C GLY A 155 -9.25 5.86 6.79
N LEU A 156 -9.83 5.98 5.58
CA LEU A 156 -9.09 6.30 4.35
C LEU A 156 -8.40 7.66 4.42
N ARG A 157 -8.87 8.54 5.29
CA ARG A 157 -8.30 9.88 5.50
C ARG A 157 -6.95 9.83 6.22
N PHE A 158 -6.60 8.71 6.87
CA PHE A 158 -5.37 8.57 7.63
C PHE A 158 -4.09 8.69 6.80
N TRP A 159 -3.93 7.86 5.75
CA TRP A 159 -2.70 7.87 4.95
C TRP A 159 -2.44 9.19 4.22
N PRO A 160 -3.43 9.85 3.61
CA PRO A 160 -3.28 11.20 3.07
C PRO A 160 -2.87 12.22 4.13
N ALA A 161 -3.49 12.19 5.32
CA ALA A 161 -3.11 13.08 6.42
C ALA A 161 -1.65 12.85 6.86
N ALA A 162 -1.18 11.61 6.85
CA ALA A 162 0.20 11.25 7.13
C ALA A 162 1.19 11.60 6.00
N ALA A 163 0.76 11.53 4.74
CA ALA A 163 1.57 11.79 3.55
C ALA A 163 1.77 13.29 3.29
N ALA A 164 0.78 14.11 3.62
CA ALA A 164 0.68 15.49 3.18
C ALA A 164 1.66 16.47 3.85
N ALA A 165 2.61 16.00 4.68
CA ALA A 165 3.62 16.86 5.29
C ALA A 165 4.48 17.62 4.27
N GLY A 166 4.65 17.09 3.06
CA GLY A 166 5.36 17.74 1.96
C GLY A 166 4.48 18.22 0.80
N TRP A 167 3.15 18.11 0.92
CA TRP A 167 2.25 18.45 -0.19
C TRP A 167 1.93 19.95 -0.21
N PRO A 168 2.06 20.64 -1.36
CA PRO A 168 1.78 22.06 -1.46
C PRO A 168 0.28 22.37 -1.58
N GLY A 169 -0.10 23.60 -1.25
CA GLY A 169 -1.40 24.18 -1.60
C GLY A 169 -2.37 24.38 -0.43
N ASN A 170 -3.26 25.36 -0.60
CA ASN A 170 -4.23 25.75 0.44
C ASN A 170 -5.27 24.66 0.70
N ARG A 171 -5.66 23.88 -0.33
CA ARG A 171 -6.60 22.76 -0.17
C ARG A 171 -6.05 21.67 0.75
N VAL A 172 -4.75 21.37 0.63
CA VAL A 172 -4.05 20.42 1.52
C VAL A 172 -4.08 20.92 2.94
N ARG A 173 -3.76 22.21 3.17
CA ARG A 173 -3.81 22.82 4.51
C ARG A 173 -5.21 22.71 5.11
N ALA A 174 -6.24 23.09 4.36
CA ALA A 174 -7.63 23.01 4.83
C ALA A 174 -8.06 21.57 5.16
N PHE A 175 -7.67 20.59 4.32
CA PHE A 175 -7.90 19.18 4.60
C PHE A 175 -7.23 18.73 5.90
N LEU A 176 -5.97 19.11 6.12
CA LEU A 176 -5.23 18.77 7.33
C LEU A 176 -5.82 19.43 8.59
N GLU A 177 -6.23 20.70 8.50
CA GLU A 177 -6.91 21.40 9.61
C GLU A 177 -8.23 20.72 9.96
N ASN A 178 -9.01 20.32 8.95
CA ASN A 178 -10.25 19.56 9.16
C ASN A 178 -9.98 18.19 9.81
N CYS A 179 -8.96 17.46 9.35
CA CYS A 179 -8.54 16.20 9.97
C CYS A 179 -8.05 16.38 11.42
N ALA A 180 -7.30 17.44 11.71
CA ALA A 180 -6.80 17.75 13.05
C ALA A 180 -7.90 18.10 14.05
N ALA A 181 -9.00 18.71 13.58
CA ALA A 181 -10.19 18.98 14.37
C ALA A 181 -11.19 17.80 14.41
N GLY A 182 -10.89 16.71 13.69
CA GLY A 182 -11.77 15.57 13.52
C GLY A 182 -11.86 14.66 14.76
N PRO A 183 -12.84 13.74 14.77
CA PRO A 183 -13.13 12.88 15.92
C PRO A 183 -12.16 11.72 16.10
N ARG A 184 -11.31 11.43 15.11
CA ARG A 184 -10.36 10.30 15.08
C ARG A 184 -8.97 10.72 15.57
N PRO A 185 -8.54 10.32 16.78
CA PRO A 185 -7.28 10.81 17.36
C PRO A 185 -6.03 10.45 16.55
N ASP A 186 -6.04 9.27 15.93
CA ASP A 186 -4.97 8.78 15.05
C ASP A 186 -4.79 9.65 13.80
N ILE A 187 -5.89 10.04 13.17
CA ILE A 187 -5.91 10.94 12.00
C ILE A 187 -5.55 12.36 12.42
N ALA A 188 -6.11 12.84 13.54
CA ALA A 188 -5.85 14.17 14.05
C ALA A 188 -4.36 14.39 14.39
N GLU A 189 -3.72 13.39 15.02
CA GLU A 189 -2.31 13.46 15.37
C GLU A 189 -1.39 13.41 14.13
N ALA A 190 -1.75 12.58 13.13
CA ALA A 190 -1.05 12.53 11.85
C ALA A 190 -1.15 13.89 11.15
N ALA A 191 -2.35 14.47 11.06
CA ALA A 191 -2.58 15.75 10.41
C ALA A 191 -1.85 16.91 11.12
N ALA A 192 -1.89 16.96 12.45
CA ALA A 192 -1.18 17.97 13.24
C ALA A 192 0.35 17.90 13.07
N SER A 193 0.89 16.71 12.81
CA SER A 193 2.31 16.53 12.48
C SER A 193 2.62 17.03 11.08
N SER A 194 1.78 16.70 10.09
CA SER A 194 1.92 17.14 8.71
C SER A 194 1.77 18.64 8.53
N LEU A 195 0.89 19.32 9.29
CA LEU A 195 0.79 20.79 9.32
C LEU A 195 2.11 21.47 9.74
N LYS A 196 2.94 20.76 10.52
CA LYS A 196 4.27 21.23 10.93
C LYS A 196 5.38 20.78 9.95
N GLY A 197 5.03 20.18 8.82
CA GLY A 197 5.96 19.62 7.84
C GLY A 197 6.71 18.38 8.34
N LYS A 198 6.19 17.65 9.33
CA LYS A 198 6.88 16.52 9.98
C LYS A 198 6.26 15.18 9.59
N TYR A 199 7.07 14.32 8.96
CA TYR A 199 6.72 12.92 8.75
C TYR A 199 6.92 12.10 10.02
N ARG A 200 5.95 11.24 10.33
CA ARG A 200 6.07 10.21 11.36
C ARG A 200 6.48 8.87 10.74
N THR A 201 6.98 7.97 11.58
CA THR A 201 7.29 6.59 11.18
C THR A 201 6.12 5.69 11.48
N TYR A 202 5.64 4.98 10.47
CA TYR A 202 4.53 4.03 10.59
C TYR A 202 5.03 2.61 10.28
N ARG A 203 4.43 1.62 10.94
CA ARG A 203 4.71 0.19 10.73
C ARG A 203 3.41 -0.55 10.45
N PRO A 204 2.84 -0.42 9.24
CA PRO A 204 1.70 -1.22 8.84
C PRO A 204 2.10 -2.71 8.79
N LEU A 205 1.10 -3.61 8.88
CA LEU A 205 1.24 -5.06 8.92
C LEU A 205 2.24 -5.63 7.89
#